data_AF-A0A7J4RD77-F1
#
_entry.id   AF-A0A7J4RD77-F1
#
_cell.length_a   1.000
_cell.length_b   1.000
_cell.length_c   1.000
_cell.angle_alpha   90.00
_cell.angle_beta   90.00
_cell.angle_gamma   90.00
#
_symmetry.space_group_name_H-M   'P 1'
#
loop_
_entity.id
_entity.type
_entity.pdbx_description
1 polymer ?
#
loop_
_entity_poly.entity_id
_entity_poly.type
_entity_poly.pdbx_seq_one_letter_code
_entity_poly.pdbx_strand_id
1 'polypeptide(L)'
;MQQRLFPVFVALSMLLLSASGCIGLLQGREYMEHLRGDVQQSTSIKTTVVEHYFTNAEINVEWNEKFTVDSEVTKIGVYFKTEMAGEIIRELFPDFFDLREVNVEIKDPSGALKYNATHDTTKTAPYVLIEPEADGEFISGEWNINIVGTGGGIISEQDNFLLSVDVTRTCTIYPQDDVCVVD
;
A
#
# COMPACT_ATOMS: atom_id res chain seq x y z
N MET A 1 73.31 -20.43 20.68
CA MET A 1 71.88 -20.61 20.35
C MET A 1 71.09 -19.30 20.16
N GLN A 2 71.55 -18.14 20.67
CA GLN A 2 70.81 -16.86 20.60
C GLN A 2 70.73 -16.17 19.21
N GLN A 3 71.61 -16.45 18.26
CA GLN A 3 71.68 -15.72 16.99
C GLN A 3 70.59 -16.08 15.96
N ARG A 4 69.82 -17.16 16.16
CA ARG A 4 68.74 -17.57 15.23
C ARG A 4 67.35 -17.02 15.58
N LEU A 5 67.17 -16.42 16.76
CA LEU A 5 65.89 -15.88 17.22
C LEU A 5 65.57 -14.50 16.61
N PHE A 6 66.58 -13.68 16.35
CA PHE A 6 66.43 -12.33 15.79
C PHE A 6 65.77 -12.28 14.40
N PRO A 7 66.21 -13.06 13.39
CA PRO A 7 65.59 -13.03 12.07
C PRO A 7 64.15 -13.57 12.07
N VAL A 8 63.86 -14.54 12.96
CA VAL A 8 62.50 -15.07 13.16
C VAL A 8 61.59 -14.00 13.73
N PHE A 9 62.07 -13.22 14.70
CA PHE A 9 61.30 -12.14 15.31
C PHE A 9 61.01 -11.01 14.31
N VAL A 10 61.99 -10.65 13.47
CA VAL A 10 61.83 -9.64 12.42
C VAL A 10 60.84 -10.12 11.35
N ALA A 11 60.98 -11.35 10.85
CA ALA A 11 60.05 -11.91 9.87
C ALA A 11 58.61 -12.00 10.40
N LEU A 12 58.43 -12.39 11.66
CA LEU A 12 57.13 -12.46 12.31
C LEU A 12 56.50 -11.07 12.46
N SER A 13 57.31 -10.05 12.79
CA SER A 13 56.84 -8.66 12.91
C SER A 13 56.41 -8.07 11.57
N MET A 14 57.12 -8.35 10.48
CA MET A 14 56.72 -7.95 9.13
C MET A 14 55.44 -8.66 8.66
N LEU A 15 55.28 -9.95 8.98
CA LEU A 15 54.06 -10.71 8.70
C LEU A 15 52.84 -10.12 9.43
N LEU A 16 52.99 -9.78 10.72
CA LEU A 16 51.93 -9.17 11.52
C LEU A 16 51.53 -7.78 11.01
N LEU A 17 52.51 -6.97 10.57
CA LEU A 17 52.27 -5.66 9.95
C LEU A 17 51.58 -5.78 8.57
N SER A 18 51.86 -6.85 7.81
CA SER A 18 51.19 -7.09 6.53
C SER A 18 49.76 -7.62 6.69
N ALA A 19 49.48 -8.41 7.72
CA ALA A 19 48.15 -8.95 8.00
C ALA A 19 47.20 -7.90 8.61
N SER A 20 47.72 -6.95 9.41
CA SER A 20 46.93 -5.85 9.97
C SER A 20 46.49 -4.83 8.92
N GLY A 21 47.23 -4.70 7.81
CA GLY A 21 46.88 -3.79 6.72
C GLY A 21 45.54 -4.15 6.05
N CYS A 22 45.30 -5.43 5.76
CA CYS A 22 44.07 -5.85 5.08
C CYS A 22 42.84 -5.86 6.02
N ILE A 23 43.00 -6.32 7.26
CA ILE A 23 41.92 -6.34 8.25
C ILE A 23 41.60 -4.92 8.74
N GLY A 24 42.62 -4.06 8.91
CA GLY A 24 42.43 -2.67 9.29
C GLY A 24 41.70 -1.85 8.23
N LEU A 25 41.92 -2.13 6.95
CA LEU A 25 41.15 -1.50 5.86
C LEU A 25 39.69 -1.96 5.81
N LEU A 26 39.42 -3.22 6.14
CA LEU A 26 38.04 -3.73 6.26
C LEU A 26 37.30 -3.03 7.42
N GLN A 27 37.94 -2.97 8.59
CA GLN A 27 37.41 -2.26 9.76
C GLN A 27 37.23 -0.77 9.48
N GLY A 28 38.15 -0.16 8.74
CA GLY A 28 38.03 1.23 8.28
C GLY A 28 36.84 1.44 7.35
N ARG A 29 36.58 0.49 6.43
CA ARG A 29 35.40 0.55 5.55
C ARG A 29 34.10 0.42 6.35
N GLU A 30 33.98 -0.57 7.21
CA GLU A 30 32.78 -0.73 8.06
C GLU A 30 32.55 0.48 8.96
N TYR A 31 33.63 1.05 9.52
CA TYR A 31 33.53 2.25 10.34
C TYR A 31 33.02 3.46 9.54
N MET A 32 33.50 3.64 8.30
CA MET A 32 33.01 4.70 7.41
C MET A 32 31.55 4.46 6.97
N GLU A 33 31.14 3.22 6.72
CA GLU A 33 29.74 2.89 6.43
C GLU A 33 28.84 3.11 7.66
N HIS A 34 29.33 2.82 8.86
CA HIS A 34 28.60 3.08 10.10
C HIS A 34 28.40 4.59 10.34
N LEU A 35 29.39 5.41 9.98
CA LEU A 35 29.28 6.87 10.01
C LEU A 35 28.36 7.44 8.92
N ARG A 36 28.00 6.65 7.91
CA ARG A 36 27.10 7.07 6.82
C ARG A 36 25.68 7.35 7.33
N GLY A 37 25.28 6.71 8.42
CA GLY A 37 23.93 6.80 8.97
C GLY A 37 22.96 5.80 8.32
N ASP A 38 21.82 5.59 8.98
CA ASP A 38 20.79 4.67 8.51
C ASP A 38 20.00 5.27 7.34
N VAL A 39 19.50 4.38 6.49
CA VAL A 39 18.58 4.73 5.41
C VAL A 39 17.21 5.02 6.00
N GLN A 40 16.58 6.11 5.58
CA GLN A 40 15.23 6.48 6.03
C GLN A 40 14.19 6.13 4.96
N GLN A 41 13.03 5.63 5.37
CA GLN A 41 11.89 5.47 4.48
C GLN A 41 10.89 6.58 4.74
N SER A 42 10.59 7.37 3.71
CA SER A 42 9.49 8.32 3.73
C SER A 42 8.29 7.66 3.07
N THR A 43 7.19 7.54 3.80
CA THR A 43 5.94 6.98 3.28
C THR A 43 4.85 8.05 3.30
N SER A 44 4.21 8.26 2.15
CA SER A 44 3.10 9.17 1.98
C SER A 44 1.88 8.39 1.51
N ILE A 45 0.75 8.55 2.20
CA ILE A 45 -0.51 7.87 1.87
C ILE A 45 -1.50 8.94 1.44
N LYS A 46 -2.05 8.78 0.23
CA LYS A 46 -3.16 9.60 -0.28
C LYS A 46 -4.40 8.74 -0.35
N THR A 47 -5.45 9.15 0.36
CA THR A 47 -6.69 8.39 0.48
C THR A 47 -7.82 9.10 -0.26
N THR A 48 -8.51 8.38 -1.12
CA THR A 48 -9.75 8.82 -1.77
C THR A 48 -10.93 8.11 -1.11
N VAL A 49 -11.86 8.88 -0.54
CA VAL A 49 -13.02 8.34 0.18
C VAL A 49 -14.29 8.69 -0.56
N VAL A 50 -15.17 7.70 -0.71
CA VAL A 50 -16.53 7.86 -1.22
C VAL A 50 -17.48 7.25 -0.21
N GLU A 51 -18.30 8.10 0.39
CA GLU A 51 -19.32 7.68 1.35
C GLU A 51 -20.69 8.20 0.91
N HIS A 52 -21.73 7.40 1.15
CA HIS A 52 -23.11 7.80 0.87
C HIS A 52 -24.08 7.20 1.86
N TYR A 53 -25.11 7.97 2.19
CA TYR A 53 -26.25 7.57 3.01
C TYR A 53 -27.51 7.65 2.16
N PHE A 54 -28.20 6.53 2.02
CA PHE A 54 -29.44 6.45 1.26
C PHE A 54 -30.58 7.06 2.10
N THR A 55 -31.01 8.25 1.72
CA THR A 55 -32.04 9.00 2.48
C THR A 55 -33.46 8.66 2.04
N ASN A 56 -33.60 8.16 0.81
CA ASN A 56 -34.85 7.70 0.20
C ASN A 56 -34.60 6.37 -0.53
N ALA A 57 -35.62 5.81 -1.19
CA ALA A 57 -35.44 4.71 -2.12
C ALA A 57 -34.74 5.22 -3.39
N GLU A 58 -33.45 4.91 -3.50
CA GLU A 58 -32.58 5.28 -4.61
C GLU A 58 -32.19 4.00 -5.36
N ILE A 59 -32.33 4.00 -6.68
CA ILE A 59 -32.14 2.80 -7.51
C ILE A 59 -31.09 3.09 -8.58
N ASN A 60 -30.06 2.24 -8.64
CA ASN A 60 -28.97 2.30 -9.61
C ASN A 60 -28.34 3.70 -9.73
N VAL A 61 -28.07 4.33 -8.60
CA VAL A 61 -27.36 5.61 -8.57
C VAL A 61 -25.87 5.34 -8.76
N GLU A 62 -25.22 6.18 -9.56
CA GLU A 62 -23.81 6.03 -9.90
C GLU A 62 -22.96 7.12 -9.23
N TRP A 63 -21.85 6.71 -8.61
CA TRP A 63 -20.81 7.60 -8.12
C TRP A 63 -19.50 7.27 -8.85
N ASN A 64 -19.02 8.25 -9.62
CA ASN A 64 -17.80 8.14 -10.39
C ASN A 64 -16.74 9.03 -9.78
N GLU A 65 -15.65 8.43 -9.33
CA GLU A 65 -14.52 9.14 -8.73
C GLU A 65 -13.20 8.72 -9.37
N LYS A 66 -12.16 9.52 -9.13
CA LYS A 66 -10.84 9.27 -9.72
C LYS A 66 -9.72 9.41 -8.71
N PHE A 67 -8.65 8.67 -8.92
CA PHE A 67 -7.40 8.85 -8.20
C PHE A 67 -6.20 8.71 -9.13
N THR A 68 -5.10 9.35 -8.75
CA THR A 68 -3.88 9.46 -9.56
C THR A 68 -2.82 8.50 -9.04
N VAL A 69 -2.32 7.66 -9.93
CA VAL A 69 -1.18 6.76 -9.70
C VAL A 69 0.00 7.26 -10.53
N ASP A 70 1.16 7.36 -9.90
CA ASP A 70 2.43 7.72 -10.52
C ASP A 70 3.44 6.58 -10.29
N SER A 71 4.64 6.72 -10.85
CA SER A 71 5.72 5.75 -10.72
C SER A 71 6.24 5.57 -9.29
N GLU A 72 5.84 6.42 -8.35
CA GLU A 72 6.27 6.35 -6.95
C GLU A 72 5.33 5.52 -6.07
N VAL A 73 4.21 5.05 -6.64
CA VAL A 73 3.22 4.26 -5.93
C VAL A 73 3.72 2.83 -5.74
N THR A 74 3.82 2.42 -4.48
CA THR A 74 4.29 1.08 -4.11
C THR A 74 3.15 0.18 -3.67
N LYS A 75 2.02 0.74 -3.19
CA LYS A 75 0.84 -0.03 -2.78
C LYS A 75 -0.44 0.73 -3.06
N ILE A 76 -1.46 0.01 -3.53
CA ILE A 76 -2.83 0.49 -3.62
C ILE A 76 -3.70 -0.47 -2.79
N GLY A 77 -4.35 0.06 -1.77
CA GLY A 77 -5.24 -0.70 -0.90
C GLY A 77 -6.67 -0.20 -0.97
N VAL A 78 -7.62 -1.12 -0.87
CA VAL A 78 -9.05 -0.84 -0.99
C VAL A 78 -9.77 -1.38 0.23
N TYR A 79 -10.55 -0.50 0.85
CA TYR A 79 -11.46 -0.83 1.93
C TYR A 79 -12.88 -0.51 1.50
N PHE A 80 -13.77 -1.51 1.56
CA PHE A 80 -15.17 -1.34 1.18
C PHE A 80 -16.08 -1.91 2.26
N LYS A 81 -17.07 -1.11 2.66
CA LYS A 81 -18.05 -1.45 3.67
C LYS A 81 -19.44 -1.00 3.25
N THR A 82 -20.43 -1.84 3.53
CA THR A 82 -21.86 -1.52 3.44
C THR A 82 -22.53 -1.77 4.79
N GLU A 83 -23.50 -0.93 5.11
CA GLU A 83 -24.42 -1.12 6.23
C GLU A 83 -25.83 -1.01 5.70
N MET A 84 -26.59 -2.10 5.79
CA MET A 84 -27.97 -2.15 5.31
C MET A 84 -28.90 -2.22 6.52
N ALA A 85 -29.76 -1.22 6.68
CA ALA A 85 -30.70 -1.15 7.79
C ALA A 85 -31.91 -2.08 7.56
N GLY A 86 -32.48 -2.58 8.66
CA GLY A 86 -33.67 -3.43 8.59
C GLY A 86 -33.43 -4.89 8.21
N GLU A 87 -32.24 -5.46 8.49
CA GLU A 87 -31.92 -6.90 8.25
C GLU A 87 -33.00 -7.84 8.81
N ILE A 88 -33.57 -7.52 9.98
CA ILE A 88 -34.68 -8.25 10.61
C ILE A 88 -35.98 -8.23 9.78
N ILE A 89 -36.26 -7.13 9.06
CA ILE A 89 -37.44 -7.01 8.20
C ILE A 89 -37.20 -7.72 6.85
N ARG A 90 -35.94 -7.78 6.39
CA ARG A 90 -35.53 -8.50 5.18
C ARG A 90 -35.81 -10.00 5.26
N GLU A 91 -35.56 -10.62 6.41
CA GLU A 91 -35.88 -12.05 6.62
C GLU A 91 -37.40 -12.34 6.54
N LEU A 92 -38.23 -11.34 6.83
CA LEU A 92 -39.70 -11.46 6.81
C LEU A 92 -40.32 -11.14 5.45
N PHE A 93 -39.66 -10.31 4.63
CA PHE A 93 -40.16 -9.86 3.31
C PHE A 93 -39.04 -9.77 2.26
N PRO A 94 -38.50 -10.91 1.78
CA PRO A 94 -37.35 -10.93 0.87
C PRO A 94 -37.61 -10.21 -0.47
N ASP A 95 -38.79 -10.39 -1.07
CA ASP A 95 -39.13 -9.87 -2.40
C ASP A 95 -39.12 -8.33 -2.53
N PHE A 96 -39.20 -7.60 -1.41
CA PHE A 96 -39.22 -6.12 -1.42
C PHE A 96 -37.83 -5.51 -1.20
N PHE A 97 -36.88 -6.29 -0.67
CA PHE A 97 -35.53 -5.83 -0.27
C PHE A 97 -34.41 -6.40 -1.16
N ASP A 98 -34.73 -7.32 -2.08
CA ASP A 98 -33.79 -8.02 -2.99
C ASP A 98 -33.11 -7.12 -4.04
N LEU A 99 -33.46 -5.82 -4.09
CA LEU A 99 -32.86 -4.86 -5.01
C LEU A 99 -31.70 -4.08 -4.38
N ARG A 100 -31.46 -4.20 -3.07
CA ARG A 100 -30.44 -3.43 -2.36
C ARG A 100 -29.07 -4.04 -2.58
N GLU A 101 -28.21 -3.30 -3.26
CA GLU A 101 -26.90 -3.78 -3.67
C GLU A 101 -26.00 -2.58 -3.95
N VAL A 102 -24.75 -2.66 -3.52
CA VAL A 102 -23.70 -1.71 -3.89
C VAL A 102 -22.59 -2.47 -4.58
N ASN A 103 -22.35 -2.12 -5.83
CA ASN A 103 -21.28 -2.65 -6.67
C ASN A 103 -20.18 -1.60 -6.81
N VAL A 104 -18.92 -2.01 -6.59
CA VAL A 104 -17.74 -1.17 -6.74
C VAL A 104 -16.82 -1.79 -7.78
N GLU A 105 -16.46 -1.00 -8.79
CA GLU A 105 -15.46 -1.35 -9.78
C GLU A 105 -14.34 -0.31 -9.77
N ILE A 106 -13.09 -0.78 -9.77
CA ILE A 106 -11.92 0.08 -10.00
C ILE A 106 -11.23 -0.40 -11.26
N LYS A 107 -11.02 0.54 -12.19
CA LYS A 107 -10.36 0.31 -13.47
C LYS A 107 -9.10 1.16 -13.59
N ASP A 108 -8.06 0.54 -14.14
CA ASP A 108 -6.83 1.24 -14.46
C ASP A 108 -7.00 2.17 -15.69
N PRO A 109 -5.98 2.97 -16.05
CA PRO A 109 -6.05 3.88 -17.19
C PRO A 109 -6.22 3.18 -18.55
N SER A 110 -5.89 1.89 -18.65
CA SER A 110 -6.11 1.08 -19.85
C SER A 110 -7.55 0.58 -19.96
N GLY A 111 -8.34 0.72 -18.89
CA GLY A 111 -9.71 0.24 -18.78
C GLY A 111 -9.81 -1.19 -18.22
N ALA A 112 -8.71 -1.80 -17.79
CA ALA A 112 -8.74 -3.12 -17.21
C ALA A 112 -9.28 -3.08 -15.77
N LEU A 113 -10.11 -4.07 -15.44
CA LEU A 113 -10.73 -4.20 -14.11
C LEU A 113 -9.70 -4.73 -13.11
N LYS A 114 -9.43 -3.96 -12.06
CA LYS A 114 -8.43 -4.26 -11.03
C LYS A 114 -9.04 -4.62 -9.68
N TYR A 115 -10.22 -4.08 -9.40
CA TYR A 115 -11.00 -4.43 -8.22
C TYR A 115 -12.47 -4.49 -8.58
N ASN A 116 -13.16 -5.50 -8.05
CA ASN A 116 -14.60 -5.66 -8.15
C ASN A 116 -15.11 -6.25 -6.84
N ALA A 117 -16.08 -5.59 -6.22
CA ALA A 117 -16.79 -6.12 -5.07
C ALA A 117 -18.25 -5.70 -5.11
N THR A 118 -19.12 -6.63 -4.75
CA THR A 118 -20.55 -6.41 -4.69
C THR A 118 -21.08 -6.85 -3.34
N HIS A 119 -21.86 -5.99 -2.68
CA HIS A 119 -22.45 -6.24 -1.37
C HIS A 119 -23.93 -5.89 -1.35
N ASP A 120 -24.72 -6.87 -0.93
CA ASP A 120 -26.19 -6.86 -0.83
C ASP A 120 -26.68 -6.85 0.64
N THR A 121 -25.74 -6.94 1.60
CA THR A 121 -26.01 -6.96 3.05
C THR A 121 -25.10 -5.98 3.80
N THR A 122 -25.31 -5.88 5.11
CA THR A 122 -24.28 -5.33 5.99
C THR A 122 -23.04 -6.21 5.91
N LYS A 123 -21.97 -5.67 5.34
CA LYS A 123 -20.73 -6.41 5.12
C LYS A 123 -19.55 -5.47 5.07
N THR A 124 -18.48 -5.89 5.72
CA THR A 124 -17.17 -5.25 5.57
C THR A 124 -16.30 -6.20 4.75
N ALA A 125 -15.86 -5.77 3.58
CA ALA A 125 -14.84 -6.48 2.83
C ALA A 125 -13.51 -6.44 3.61
N PRO A 126 -12.68 -7.50 3.55
CA PRO A 126 -11.32 -7.40 4.03
C PRO A 126 -10.58 -6.32 3.24
N TYR A 127 -9.56 -5.71 3.86
CA TYR A 127 -8.68 -4.79 3.14
C TYR A 127 -7.96 -5.55 2.02
N VAL A 128 -8.15 -5.12 0.78
CA VAL A 128 -7.58 -5.78 -0.40
C VAL A 128 -6.46 -4.91 -0.96
N LEU A 129 -5.31 -5.52 -1.20
CA LEU A 129 -4.23 -4.90 -1.96
C LEU A 129 -4.42 -5.23 -3.44
N ILE A 130 -4.41 -4.22 -4.30
CA ILE A 130 -4.38 -4.41 -5.75
C ILE A 130 -2.95 -4.84 -6.11
N GLU A 131 -2.83 -5.93 -6.86
CA GLU A 131 -1.53 -6.40 -7.34
C GLU A 131 -1.02 -5.50 -8.48
N PRO A 132 0.29 -5.17 -8.49
CA PRO A 132 0.91 -4.46 -9.60
C PRO A 132 0.96 -5.33 -10.86
N GLU A 133 1.43 -4.76 -11.97
CA GLU A 133 1.68 -5.51 -13.20
C GLU A 133 2.83 -6.51 -13.04
N ALA A 134 3.06 -7.32 -14.08
CA ALA A 134 4.09 -8.36 -14.07
C ALA A 134 5.53 -7.83 -13.90
N ASP A 135 5.77 -6.56 -14.19
CA ASP A 135 7.03 -5.86 -13.95
C ASP A 135 7.17 -5.34 -12.50
N GLY A 136 6.12 -5.45 -11.69
CA GLY A 136 6.09 -4.98 -10.30
C GLY A 136 5.63 -3.53 -10.14
N GLU A 137 5.29 -2.83 -11.22
CA GLU A 137 4.84 -1.44 -11.18
C GLU A 137 3.33 -1.31 -11.42
N PHE A 138 2.74 -0.21 -10.93
CA PHE A 138 1.36 0.14 -11.27
C PHE A 138 1.32 1.00 -12.53
N ILE A 139 0.30 0.79 -13.37
CA ILE A 139 0.08 1.64 -14.54
C ILE A 139 -0.15 3.09 -14.10
N SER A 140 0.78 3.96 -14.47
CA SER A 140 0.68 5.40 -14.19
C SER A 140 -0.47 6.04 -14.95
N GLY A 141 -1.20 6.93 -14.28
CA GLY A 141 -2.32 7.68 -14.86
C GLY A 141 -3.49 7.87 -13.91
N GLU A 142 -4.62 8.28 -14.48
CA GLU A 142 -5.88 8.40 -13.75
C GLU A 142 -6.61 7.06 -13.72
N TRP A 143 -6.81 6.53 -12.52
CA TRP A 143 -7.62 5.35 -12.27
C TRP A 143 -9.05 5.78 -11.96
N ASN A 144 -10.01 4.99 -12.43
CA ASN A 144 -11.44 5.30 -12.29
C ASN A 144 -12.08 4.37 -11.27
N ILE A 145 -12.82 4.96 -10.34
CA ILE A 145 -13.71 4.30 -9.40
C ILE A 145 -15.12 4.49 -9.92
N ASN A 146 -15.84 3.39 -10.15
CA ASN A 146 -17.25 3.40 -10.49
C ASN A 146 -18.02 2.64 -9.42
N ILE A 147 -18.94 3.30 -8.75
CA ILE A 147 -19.82 2.71 -7.74
C ILE A 147 -21.24 2.81 -8.26
N VAL A 148 -21.96 1.68 -8.28
CA VAL A 148 -23.38 1.65 -8.61
C VAL A 148 -24.11 1.08 -7.41
N GLY A 149 -25.06 1.83 -6.88
CA GLY A 149 -25.74 1.48 -5.64
C GLY A 149 -27.25 1.64 -5.74
N THR A 150 -27.94 0.66 -5.19
CA THR A 150 -29.37 0.70 -4.90
C THR A 150 -29.54 0.51 -3.39
N GLY A 151 -30.26 1.42 -2.76
CA GLY A 151 -30.42 1.43 -1.31
C GLY A 151 -31.67 2.18 -0.90
N GLY A 152 -32.04 2.05 0.37
CA GLY A 152 -33.18 2.72 0.94
C GLY A 152 -32.93 3.20 2.35
N GLY A 153 -33.62 4.26 2.72
CA GLY A 153 -33.62 4.71 4.10
C GLY A 153 -34.88 5.47 4.46
N ILE A 154 -35.21 5.40 5.74
CA ILE A 154 -36.14 6.30 6.41
C ILE A 154 -35.38 6.95 7.57
N ILE A 155 -35.82 8.11 8.03
CA ILE A 155 -35.08 9.01 8.95
C ILE A 155 -34.28 8.31 10.07
N SER A 156 -34.79 7.23 10.67
CA SER A 156 -34.12 6.50 11.76
C SER A 156 -33.28 5.28 11.33
N GLU A 157 -33.43 4.79 10.11
CA GLU A 157 -32.81 3.57 9.58
C GLU A 157 -32.46 3.79 8.10
N GLN A 158 -31.18 4.03 7.83
CA GLN A 158 -30.67 4.32 6.48
C GLN A 158 -29.60 3.32 6.10
N ASP A 159 -29.69 2.81 4.88
CA ASP A 159 -28.58 2.11 4.26
C ASP A 159 -27.42 3.10 4.01
N ASN A 160 -26.19 2.64 4.11
CA ASN A 160 -25.01 3.42 3.78
C ASN A 160 -23.88 2.55 3.23
N PHE A 161 -22.94 3.19 2.53
CA PHE A 161 -21.70 2.57 2.15
C PHE A 161 -20.52 3.52 2.33
N LEU A 162 -19.34 2.92 2.49
CA LEU A 162 -18.06 3.59 2.57
C LEU A 162 -17.04 2.81 1.73
N LEU A 163 -16.46 3.51 0.75
CA LEU A 163 -15.30 3.07 0.00
C LEU A 163 -14.12 3.98 0.34
N SER A 164 -12.97 3.39 0.64
CA SER A 164 -11.70 4.10 0.81
C SER A 164 -10.63 3.42 -0.03
N VAL A 165 -9.95 4.21 -0.86
CA VAL A 165 -8.81 3.76 -1.67
C VAL A 165 -7.56 4.49 -1.21
N ASP A 166 -6.60 3.73 -0.67
CA ASP A 166 -5.34 4.24 -0.17
C ASP A 166 -4.23 4.02 -1.19
N VAL A 167 -3.64 5.11 -1.66
CA VAL A 167 -2.49 5.09 -2.57
C VAL A 167 -1.24 5.43 -1.76
N THR A 168 -0.41 4.43 -1.52
CA THR A 168 0.83 4.56 -0.75
C THR A 168 2.01 4.75 -1.69
N ARG A 169 2.77 5.82 -1.43
CA ARG A 169 4.08 6.08 -2.03
C ARG A 169 5.13 5.86 -0.97
N THR A 170 6.15 5.07 -1.29
CA THR A 170 7.29 4.85 -0.40
C THR A 170 8.53 5.22 -1.16
N CYS A 171 9.37 6.06 -0.56
CA CYS A 171 10.70 6.31 -1.08
C CYS A 171 11.76 6.15 -0.01
N THR A 172 12.94 5.79 -0.49
CA THR A 172 14.15 5.54 0.27
C THR A 172 15.02 6.79 0.19
N ILE A 173 15.31 7.39 1.34
CA ILE A 173 16.18 8.56 1.45
C ILE A 173 17.55 8.08 1.95
N TYR A 174 18.55 8.23 1.10
CA TYR A 174 19.94 7.95 1.46
C TYR A 174 20.58 9.17 2.12
N PRO A 175 21.33 8.98 3.22
CA PRO A 175 21.85 10.09 4.03
C PRO A 175 22.95 10.94 3.37
N GLN A 176 23.45 10.54 2.19
CA GLN A 176 24.48 11.30 1.46
C GLN A 176 23.89 12.29 0.45
N ASP A 177 22.68 12.02 -0.04
CA ASP A 177 22.11 12.73 -1.18
C ASP A 177 20.84 13.52 -0.83
N ASP A 178 20.21 13.30 0.34
CA ASP A 178 18.91 13.88 0.75
C ASP A 178 17.81 13.79 -0.33
N VAL A 179 18.03 12.95 -1.35
CA VAL A 179 17.16 12.74 -2.51
C VAL A 179 16.37 11.46 -2.26
N CYS A 180 15.07 11.57 -2.44
CA CYS A 180 14.10 10.50 -2.39
C CYS A 180 14.28 9.63 -3.64
N VAL A 181 14.73 8.39 -3.45
CA VAL A 181 14.87 7.38 -4.50
C VAL A 181 13.72 6.38 -4.33
N VAL A 182 12.94 6.20 -5.39
CA VAL A 182 11.90 5.16 -5.42
C VAL A 182 12.57 3.88 -5.90
N ASP A 183 12.49 2.82 -5.09
CA ASP A 183 12.97 1.47 -5.42
C ASP A 183 11.89 0.65 -6.14
#